data_AF-A0A1H2RGJ4-F1
#
_entry.id   AF-A0A1H2RGJ4-F1
#
_cell.length_a   1.000
_cell.length_b   1.000
_cell.length_c   1.000
_cell.angle_alpha   90.00
_cell.angle_beta   90.00
_cell.angle_gamma   90.00
#
_symmetry.space_group_name_H-M   'P 1'
#
loop_
_entity.id
_entity.type
_entity.pdbx_description
1 polymer ?
#
loop_
_entity_poly.entity_id
_entity_poly.type
_entity_poly.pdbx_seq_one_letter_code
_entity_poly.pdbx_strand_id
1 'polypeptide(L)'
;MNTRDTITLQAGAARIEMPTADAVQQILANLSHGQPEPQDRRSSPPEIGKKWHGQGGIYAGLMRNPDGLDYHLLVAEDGPGEAEDLEWGSRGEDEPEARGEWDGQANTLSLARSEHPHPVIDWVANLHIAGRMDWYLPARRELALCYANVPELFYRTWYWSSTQYSSNGAWGQGFDGGGQGGIIKFTELRARAVRRVFDH
;
A
#
# COMPACT_ATOMS: atom_id res chain seq x y z
N MET A 1 42.66 5.94 -24.80
CA MET A 1 41.74 6.48 -23.77
C MET A 1 40.36 6.02 -24.15
N ASN A 2 39.80 5.05 -23.42
CA ASN A 2 38.48 4.47 -23.73
C ASN A 2 37.43 5.36 -23.04
N THR A 3 36.78 6.24 -23.80
CA THR A 3 35.66 7.03 -23.30
C THR A 3 34.54 6.03 -23.00
N ARG A 4 34.11 5.94 -21.73
CA ARG A 4 32.95 5.12 -21.38
C ARG A 4 31.73 5.87 -21.90
N ASP A 5 31.14 5.38 -22.99
CA ASP A 5 29.89 5.93 -23.52
C ASP A 5 28.78 5.73 -22.49
N THR A 6 28.32 6.84 -21.93
CA THR A 6 27.26 6.91 -20.91
C THR A 6 26.14 7.81 -21.39
N ILE A 7 24.91 7.47 -21.01
CA ILE A 7 23.72 8.29 -21.19
C ILE A 7 23.39 8.94 -19.84
N THR A 8 23.12 10.24 -19.87
CA THR A 8 22.66 10.99 -18.70
C THR A 8 21.16 11.25 -18.83
N LEU A 9 20.39 10.79 -17.84
CA LEU A 9 18.97 11.07 -17.69
C LEU A 9 18.78 12.11 -16.58
N GLN A 10 18.02 13.16 -16.86
CA GLN A 10 17.77 14.22 -15.90
C GLN A 10 16.28 14.28 -15.54
N ALA A 11 15.97 14.14 -14.25
CA ALA A 11 14.64 14.23 -13.68
C ALA A 11 14.64 15.29 -12.57
N GLY A 12 14.23 16.51 -12.92
CA GLY A 12 14.35 17.68 -12.04
C GLY A 12 15.82 17.97 -11.71
N ALA A 13 16.16 18.00 -10.41
CA ALA A 13 17.52 18.19 -9.92
C ALA A 13 18.36 16.90 -9.88
N ALA A 14 17.74 15.72 -10.04
CA ALA A 14 18.45 14.45 -10.03
C ALA A 14 19.05 14.18 -11.42
N ARG A 15 20.32 13.73 -11.42
CA ARG A 15 21.02 13.24 -12.61
C ARG A 15 21.40 11.79 -12.39
N ILE A 16 21.00 10.94 -13.32
CA ILE A 16 21.36 9.53 -13.36
C ILE A 16 22.25 9.34 -14.58
N GLU A 17 23.46 8.85 -14.37
CA GLU A 17 24.37 8.45 -15.43
C GLU A 17 24.41 6.93 -15.49
N MET A 18 24.21 6.38 -16.69
CA MET A 18 24.30 4.95 -16.90
C MET A 18 25.07 4.62 -18.19
N PRO A 19 25.75 3.47 -18.27
CA PRO A 19 26.37 3.03 -19.51
C PRO A 19 25.35 2.92 -20.65
N THR A 20 25.74 3.36 -21.85
CA THR A 20 24.87 3.30 -23.04
C THR A 20 24.38 1.88 -23.34
N ALA A 21 25.23 0.87 -23.08
CA ALA A 21 24.87 -0.54 -23.26
C ALA A 21 23.71 -0.98 -22.35
N ASP A 22 23.71 -0.53 -21.09
CA ASP A 22 22.68 -0.87 -20.11
C ASP A 22 21.36 -0.19 -20.46
N ALA A 23 21.41 1.07 -20.90
CA ALA A 23 20.24 1.80 -21.37
C ALA A 23 19.60 1.11 -22.58
N VAL A 24 20.41 0.67 -23.55
CA VAL A 24 19.92 -0.08 -24.73
C VAL A 24 19.30 -1.41 -24.30
N GLN A 25 19.93 -2.15 -23.37
CA GLN A 25 19.33 -3.40 -22.87
C GLN A 25 18.02 -3.16 -22.13
N GLN A 26 17.91 -2.12 -21.31
CA GLN A 26 16.65 -1.79 -20.65
C GLN A 26 15.57 -1.35 -21.62
N ILE A 27 15.91 -0.57 -22.64
CA ILE A 27 14.96 -0.18 -23.70
C ILE A 27 14.51 -1.42 -24.48
N LEU A 28 15.44 -2.30 -24.87
CA LEU A 28 15.11 -3.54 -25.58
C LEU A 28 14.29 -4.49 -24.72
N ALA A 29 14.59 -4.59 -23.42
CA ALA A 29 13.75 -5.32 -22.46
C ALA A 29 12.34 -4.72 -22.45
N ASN A 30 12.19 -3.41 -22.30
CA ASN A 30 10.88 -2.74 -22.28
C ASN A 30 10.12 -2.83 -23.62
N LEU A 31 10.81 -3.00 -24.75
CA LEU A 31 10.21 -3.19 -26.08
C LEU A 31 9.88 -4.66 -26.39
N SER A 32 10.56 -5.62 -25.75
CA SER A 32 10.35 -7.07 -25.93
C SER A 32 9.36 -7.65 -24.94
N HIS A 33 9.16 -7.01 -23.78
CA HIS A 33 7.89 -7.08 -23.08
C HIS A 33 6.88 -6.38 -23.99
N GLY A 34 6.03 -7.17 -24.68
CA GLY A 34 5.04 -6.62 -25.60
C GLY A 34 4.34 -5.42 -24.98
N GLN A 35 4.07 -4.38 -25.79
CA GLN A 35 3.41 -3.15 -25.34
C GLN A 35 2.39 -3.53 -24.26
N PRO A 36 2.52 -3.07 -22.99
CA PRO A 36 1.38 -3.17 -22.10
C PRO A 36 0.25 -2.53 -22.90
N GLU A 37 -0.85 -3.27 -23.10
CA GLU A 37 -2.06 -2.71 -23.70
C GLU A 37 -2.24 -1.30 -23.14
N PRO A 38 -2.62 -0.30 -23.96
CA PRO A 38 -2.81 1.04 -23.46
C PRO A 38 -3.71 0.95 -22.24
N GLN A 39 -3.12 1.02 -21.04
CA GLN A 39 -3.86 0.80 -19.80
C GLN A 39 -4.72 2.03 -19.70
N ASP A 40 -5.99 1.87 -20.08
CA ASP A 40 -6.94 2.95 -20.09
C ASP A 40 -7.03 3.45 -18.64
N ARG A 41 -6.41 4.60 -18.39
CA ARG A 41 -6.51 5.32 -17.11
C ARG A 41 -7.97 5.72 -16.82
N ARG A 42 -8.91 5.43 -17.74
CA ARG A 42 -10.33 5.79 -17.69
C ARG A 42 -11.27 4.60 -17.47
N SER A 43 -10.79 3.47 -16.94
CA SER A 43 -11.73 2.41 -16.54
C SER A 43 -12.52 2.85 -15.29
N SER A 44 -13.85 2.88 -15.40
CA SER A 44 -14.74 3.09 -14.26
C SER A 44 -14.54 2.01 -13.19
N PRO A 45 -14.80 2.30 -11.91
CA PRO A 45 -14.76 1.29 -10.84
C PRO A 45 -15.64 0.10 -11.22
N PRO A 46 -15.14 -1.15 -11.08
CA PRO A 46 -15.94 -2.34 -11.30
C PRO A 46 -16.93 -2.55 -10.13
N GLU A 47 -17.66 -3.66 -10.15
CA GLU A 47 -18.43 -4.09 -8.97
C GLU A 47 -17.50 -4.36 -7.77
N ILE A 48 -18.00 -4.14 -6.56
CA ILE A 48 -17.30 -4.49 -5.32
C ILE A 48 -16.93 -5.99 -5.35
N GLY A 49 -15.71 -6.31 -4.88
CA GLY A 49 -15.17 -7.67 -4.89
C GLY A 49 -14.61 -8.12 -6.24
N LYS A 50 -14.65 -7.28 -7.28
CA LYS A 50 -14.05 -7.58 -8.58
C LYS A 50 -12.67 -6.93 -8.75
N LYS A 51 -11.82 -7.59 -9.53
CA LYS A 51 -10.52 -7.07 -9.92
C LYS A 51 -10.69 -5.82 -10.78
N TRP A 52 -9.99 -4.76 -10.43
CA TRP A 52 -9.95 -3.55 -11.26
C TRP A 52 -8.82 -3.67 -12.29
N HIS A 53 -9.17 -4.16 -13.47
CA HIS A 53 -8.24 -4.32 -14.58
C HIS A 53 -7.55 -2.98 -14.91
N GLY A 54 -6.24 -3.03 -15.12
CA GLY A 54 -5.43 -1.83 -15.36
C GLY A 54 -5.04 -1.07 -14.09
N GLN A 55 -5.81 -1.13 -12.99
CA GLN A 55 -5.41 -0.56 -11.69
C GLN A 55 -4.69 -1.55 -10.78
N GLY A 56 -4.98 -2.85 -10.89
CA GLY A 56 -4.43 -3.89 -10.03
C GLY A 56 -5.11 -3.91 -8.65
N GLY A 57 -5.32 -5.11 -8.09
CA GLY A 57 -6.08 -5.28 -6.85
C GLY A 57 -7.59 -5.45 -7.08
N ILE A 58 -8.29 -5.69 -5.98
CA ILE A 58 -9.73 -5.98 -5.91
C ILE A 58 -10.44 -4.76 -5.31
N TYR A 59 -11.49 -4.30 -5.97
CA TYR A 59 -12.20 -3.10 -5.56
C TYR A 59 -13.05 -3.34 -4.29
N ALA A 60 -12.77 -2.60 -3.22
CA ALA A 60 -13.50 -2.68 -1.96
C ALA A 60 -14.66 -1.68 -1.86
N GLY A 61 -14.59 -0.55 -2.55
CA GLY A 61 -15.62 0.49 -2.49
C GLY A 61 -15.07 1.91 -2.48
N LEU A 62 -15.99 2.87 -2.39
CA LEU A 62 -15.68 4.30 -2.26
C LEU A 62 -15.48 4.65 -0.78
N MET A 63 -14.36 5.29 -0.47
CA MET A 63 -14.04 5.84 0.84
C MET A 63 -14.24 7.34 0.86
N ARG A 64 -14.86 7.81 1.95
CA ARG A 64 -14.94 9.23 2.24
C ARG A 64 -13.54 9.75 2.63
N ASN A 65 -13.15 10.89 2.07
CA ASN A 65 -12.00 11.64 2.55
C ASN A 65 -12.46 12.98 3.15
N PRO A 66 -12.41 13.18 4.48
CA PRO A 66 -12.86 14.42 5.10
C PRO A 66 -12.13 15.68 4.60
N ASP A 67 -10.86 15.54 4.23
CA ASP A 67 -9.95 16.65 3.92
C ASP A 67 -9.64 16.75 2.42
N GLY A 68 -10.37 16.02 1.57
CA GLY A 68 -10.08 15.96 0.14
C GLY A 68 -11.17 15.28 -0.68
N LEU A 69 -10.76 14.76 -1.84
CA LEU A 69 -11.64 13.97 -2.68
C LEU A 69 -11.81 12.58 -2.11
N ASP A 70 -13.04 12.09 -2.17
CA ASP A 70 -13.34 10.67 -1.97
C ASP A 70 -12.48 9.83 -2.94
N TYR A 71 -12.14 8.63 -2.51
CA TYR A 71 -11.26 7.75 -3.27
C TYR A 71 -11.76 6.31 -3.27
N HIS A 72 -11.44 5.59 -4.33
CA HIS A 72 -11.69 4.17 -4.42
C HIS A 72 -10.61 3.39 -3.70
N LEU A 73 -11.02 2.49 -2.81
CA LEU A 73 -10.12 1.60 -2.09
C LEU A 73 -9.99 0.26 -2.83
N LEU A 74 -8.75 -0.16 -3.07
CA LEU A 74 -8.41 -1.42 -3.69
C LEU A 74 -7.61 -2.28 -2.71
N VAL A 75 -8.00 -3.53 -2.51
CA VAL A 75 -7.26 -4.51 -1.71
C VAL A 75 -6.24 -5.21 -2.60
N ALA A 76 -4.99 -5.35 -2.14
CA ALA A 76 -4.01 -6.15 -2.82
C ALA A 76 -4.49 -7.60 -2.95
N GLU A 77 -4.16 -8.28 -4.04
CA GLU A 77 -4.47 -9.71 -4.21
C GLU A 77 -3.64 -10.57 -3.23
N ASP A 78 -4.10 -11.80 -2.95
CA ASP A 78 -3.40 -12.75 -2.08
C ASP A 78 -1.97 -13.02 -2.56
N GLY A 79 -1.13 -13.57 -1.68
CA GLY A 79 0.30 -13.78 -1.93
C GLY A 79 1.09 -12.61 -1.36
N PRO A 80 1.87 -11.84 -2.14
CA PRO A 80 2.67 -10.74 -1.61
C PRO A 80 1.83 -9.62 -0.99
N GLY A 81 0.53 -9.52 -1.31
CA GLY A 81 -0.37 -8.49 -0.76
C GLY A 81 -0.83 -8.72 0.67
N GLU A 82 -0.48 -9.88 1.25
CA GLU A 82 -0.75 -10.22 2.63
C GLU A 82 0.51 -10.75 3.31
N ALA A 83 0.67 -10.43 4.58
CA ALA A 83 1.68 -11.04 5.44
C ALA A 83 1.09 -11.40 6.80
N GLU A 84 1.70 -12.40 7.42
CA GLU A 84 1.42 -12.86 8.77
C GLU A 84 2.62 -12.56 9.68
N ASP A 85 2.41 -12.75 10.98
CA ASP A 85 3.42 -12.60 12.01
C ASP A 85 4.17 -11.25 11.99
N LEU A 86 3.41 -10.17 11.77
CA LEU A 86 3.94 -8.81 11.76
C LEU A 86 3.61 -8.07 13.05
N GLU A 87 4.64 -7.52 13.67
CA GLU A 87 4.48 -6.49 14.71
C GLU A 87 4.17 -5.13 14.07
N TRP A 88 3.36 -4.33 14.76
CA TRP A 88 3.05 -2.96 14.33
C TRP A 88 4.22 -1.99 14.59
N GLY A 89 4.94 -2.17 15.69
CA GLY A 89 6.10 -1.35 16.06
C GLY A 89 6.41 -1.35 17.55
N SER A 90 7.26 -0.43 17.98
CA SER A 90 7.78 -0.40 19.36
C SER A 90 6.73 0.04 20.40
N ARG A 91 6.82 -0.53 21.61
CA ARG A 91 5.98 -0.16 22.76
C ARG A 91 6.47 1.13 23.41
N GLY A 92 5.55 2.00 23.80
CA GLY A 92 5.84 3.20 24.59
C GLY A 92 6.14 4.42 23.74
N GLU A 93 6.35 4.21 22.45
CA GLU A 93 6.61 5.25 21.47
C GLU A 93 5.30 5.81 20.91
N ASP A 94 5.18 7.14 20.91
CA ASP A 94 3.98 7.82 20.43
C ASP A 94 4.17 8.27 18.98
N GLU A 95 3.17 8.03 18.14
CA GLU A 95 3.20 8.31 16.69
C GLU A 95 1.99 9.20 16.36
N PRO A 96 2.01 10.47 16.80
CA PRO A 96 0.83 11.33 16.76
C PRO A 96 0.28 11.52 15.33
N GLU A 97 1.16 11.57 14.34
CA GLU A 97 0.84 11.72 12.92
C GLU A 97 0.28 10.44 12.28
N ALA A 98 0.35 9.30 12.98
CA ALA A 98 -0.24 8.02 12.56
C ALA A 98 -1.61 7.76 13.19
N ARG A 99 -2.30 8.78 13.72
CA ARG A 99 -3.64 8.65 14.34
C ARG A 99 -4.78 8.90 13.36
N GLY A 100 -4.48 9.08 12.08
CA GLY A 100 -5.46 9.29 11.03
C GLY A 100 -6.44 8.11 10.93
N GLU A 101 -7.73 8.42 10.96
CA GLU A 101 -8.78 7.40 10.94
C GLU A 101 -9.13 6.92 9.53
N TRP A 102 -8.91 7.80 8.54
CA TRP A 102 -9.44 7.67 7.18
C TRP A 102 -8.36 7.63 6.10
N ASP A 103 -7.11 7.96 6.42
CA ASP A 103 -6.02 8.01 5.44
C ASP A 103 -4.87 7.09 5.87
N GLY A 104 -4.94 5.83 5.47
CA GLY A 104 -3.90 4.85 5.72
C GLY A 104 -2.60 5.20 5.01
N GLN A 105 -2.66 5.90 3.87
CA GLN A 105 -1.47 6.30 3.13
C GLN A 105 -0.69 7.36 3.92
N ALA A 106 -1.37 8.36 4.48
CA ALA A 106 -0.75 9.38 5.31
C ALA A 106 -0.12 8.78 6.58
N ASN A 107 -0.85 7.90 7.27
CA ASN A 107 -0.32 7.19 8.44
C ASN A 107 0.90 6.35 8.08
N THR A 108 0.81 5.52 7.04
CA THR A 108 1.91 4.64 6.59
C THR A 108 3.14 5.47 6.23
N LEU A 109 2.96 6.59 5.54
CA LEU A 109 4.04 7.51 5.20
C LEU A 109 4.68 8.15 6.43
N SER A 110 3.88 8.50 7.45
CA SER A 110 4.41 9.01 8.71
C SER A 110 5.24 7.96 9.44
N LEU A 111 4.72 6.74 9.55
CA LEU A 111 5.41 5.64 10.24
C LEU A 111 6.70 5.24 9.52
N ALA A 112 6.72 5.28 8.18
CA ALA A 112 7.92 5.04 7.39
C ALA A 112 9.01 6.11 7.58
N ARG A 113 8.65 7.27 8.16
CA ARG A 113 9.58 8.35 8.52
C ARG A 113 9.87 8.41 10.01
N SER A 114 9.29 7.52 10.81
CA SER A 114 9.55 7.43 12.25
C SER A 114 10.99 7.00 12.49
N GLU A 115 11.56 7.45 13.61
CA GLU A 115 12.84 6.95 14.11
C GLU A 115 12.69 5.56 14.77
N HIS A 116 11.45 5.12 14.99
CA HIS A 116 11.12 3.85 15.61
C HIS A 116 10.84 2.75 14.56
N PRO A 117 11.20 1.49 14.83
CA PRO A 117 10.96 0.41 13.89
C PRO A 117 9.47 0.02 13.84
N HIS A 118 8.99 -0.21 12.62
CA HIS A 118 7.63 -0.65 12.31
C HIS A 118 7.68 -1.79 11.28
N PRO A 119 7.83 -3.06 11.70
CA PRO A 119 7.98 -4.18 10.78
C PRO A 119 6.86 -4.31 9.73
N VAL A 120 5.62 -4.02 10.12
CA VAL A 120 4.48 -3.98 9.18
C VAL A 120 4.64 -2.92 8.09
N ILE A 121 5.32 -1.81 8.38
CA ILE A 121 5.55 -0.72 7.43
C ILE A 121 6.73 -1.04 6.51
N ASP A 122 7.79 -1.66 7.06
CA ASP A 122 8.89 -2.18 6.25
C ASP A 122 8.40 -3.21 5.22
N TRP A 123 7.48 -4.09 5.63
CA TRP A 123 6.83 -5.03 4.72
C TRP A 123 6.08 -4.31 3.59
N VAL A 124 5.15 -3.40 3.92
CA VAL A 124 4.29 -2.77 2.91
C VAL A 124 5.07 -1.87 1.95
N ALA A 125 6.14 -1.22 2.43
CA ALA A 125 7.01 -0.35 1.62
C ALA A 125 7.78 -1.10 0.53
N ASN A 126 7.96 -2.42 0.66
CA ASN A 126 8.68 -3.25 -0.31
C ASN A 126 7.75 -3.95 -1.32
N LEU A 127 6.45 -3.68 -1.29
CA LEU A 127 5.49 -4.37 -2.16
C LEU A 127 5.49 -3.88 -3.60
N HIS A 128 5.60 -4.84 -4.51
CA HIS A 128 5.54 -4.64 -5.95
C HIS A 128 4.54 -5.61 -6.56
N ILE A 129 3.27 -5.19 -6.64
CA ILE A 129 2.16 -6.06 -7.04
C ILE A 129 1.51 -5.48 -8.28
N ALA A 130 1.38 -6.29 -9.33
CA ALA A 130 0.79 -5.88 -10.62
C ALA A 130 1.42 -4.59 -11.21
N GLY A 131 2.73 -4.40 -11.02
CA GLY A 131 3.46 -3.21 -11.50
C GLY A 131 3.17 -1.94 -10.70
N ARG A 132 2.69 -2.07 -9.44
CA ARG A 132 2.31 -0.96 -8.55
C ARG A 132 3.11 -1.02 -7.25
N MET A 133 3.52 0.15 -6.79
CA MET A 133 4.40 0.36 -5.61
C MET A 133 3.75 1.30 -4.57
N ASP A 134 2.59 1.86 -4.88
CA ASP A 134 1.85 2.82 -4.05
C ASP A 134 0.94 2.13 -3.00
N TRP A 135 1.28 0.90 -2.62
CA TRP A 135 0.60 0.10 -1.60
C TRP A 135 0.91 0.64 -0.20
N TYR A 136 -0.09 0.60 0.68
CA TYR A 136 0.02 1.06 2.06
C TYR A 136 -0.81 0.22 3.02
N LEU A 137 -0.53 0.35 4.32
CA LEU A 137 -1.30 -0.31 5.37
C LEU A 137 -2.60 0.48 5.60
N PRO A 138 -3.79 -0.15 5.54
CA PRO A 138 -5.07 0.57 5.65
C PRO A 138 -5.23 1.21 7.02
N ALA A 139 -5.87 2.38 7.07
CA ALA A 139 -6.34 2.98 8.32
C ALA A 139 -7.52 2.18 8.90
N ARG A 140 -7.87 2.48 10.15
CA ARG A 140 -8.97 1.82 10.86
C ARG A 140 -10.29 1.84 10.07
N ARG A 141 -10.65 2.95 9.43
CA ARG A 141 -11.92 3.06 8.68
C ARG A 141 -11.86 2.41 7.30
N GLU A 142 -10.68 2.33 6.69
CA GLU A 142 -10.48 1.56 5.46
C GLU A 142 -10.66 0.05 5.73
N LEU A 143 -10.12 -0.48 6.83
CA LEU A 143 -10.38 -1.87 7.22
C LEU A 143 -11.85 -2.16 7.55
N ALA A 144 -12.57 -1.19 8.13
CA ALA A 144 -14.00 -1.33 8.37
C ALA A 144 -14.79 -1.44 7.04
N LEU A 145 -14.40 -0.68 6.02
CA LEU A 145 -14.97 -0.83 4.67
C LEU A 145 -14.67 -2.22 4.10
N CYS A 146 -13.43 -2.68 4.22
CA CYS A 146 -13.04 -4.02 3.77
C CYS A 146 -13.86 -5.11 4.44
N TYR A 147 -14.07 -5.04 5.76
CA TYR A 147 -14.92 -5.98 6.49
C TYR A 147 -16.39 -5.92 6.03
N ALA A 148 -16.91 -4.74 5.73
CA ALA A 148 -18.30 -4.60 5.29
C ALA A 148 -18.55 -5.13 3.87
N ASN A 149 -17.60 -4.91 2.96
CA ASN A 149 -17.82 -5.07 1.53
C ASN A 149 -17.15 -6.30 0.92
N VAL A 150 -15.99 -6.70 1.46
CA VAL A 150 -15.15 -7.78 0.92
C VAL A 150 -14.54 -8.66 2.02
N PRO A 151 -15.28 -9.06 3.07
CA PRO A 151 -14.72 -9.87 4.17
C PRO A 151 -14.18 -11.22 3.70
N GLU A 152 -14.66 -11.74 2.56
CA GLU A 152 -14.20 -12.98 1.95
C GLU A 152 -12.76 -12.92 1.42
N LEU A 153 -12.17 -11.73 1.31
CA LEU A 153 -10.76 -11.56 0.93
C LEU A 153 -9.79 -11.67 2.12
N PHE A 154 -10.31 -11.88 3.32
CA PHE A 154 -9.54 -11.89 4.57
C PHE A 154 -9.76 -13.19 5.32
N TYR A 155 -8.73 -13.67 6.00
CA TYR A 155 -8.88 -14.77 6.94
C TYR A 155 -9.68 -14.32 8.17
N ARG A 156 -10.40 -15.25 8.81
CA ARG A 156 -11.19 -15.01 10.03
C ARG A 156 -10.29 -14.80 11.26
N THR A 157 -9.53 -13.71 11.28
CA THR A 157 -8.56 -13.35 12.31
C THR A 157 -8.37 -11.82 12.35
N TRP A 158 -7.36 -11.35 13.08
CA TRP A 158 -7.04 -9.95 13.25
C TRP A 158 -6.02 -9.43 12.23
N TYR A 159 -6.30 -8.24 11.70
CA TYR A 159 -5.42 -7.49 10.81
C TYR A 159 -5.04 -6.15 11.41
N TRP A 160 -3.76 -5.77 11.27
CA TRP A 160 -3.26 -4.46 11.63
C TRP A 160 -3.83 -3.36 10.74
N SER A 161 -4.21 -2.24 11.36
CA SER A 161 -4.37 -0.97 10.68
C SER A 161 -3.13 -0.10 10.88
N SER A 162 -2.94 0.92 10.04
CA SER A 162 -1.90 1.94 10.23
C SER A 162 -2.22 2.95 11.33
N THR A 163 -3.43 2.91 11.91
CA THR A 163 -3.89 3.90 12.88
C THR A 163 -3.39 3.55 14.27
N GLN A 164 -2.54 4.40 14.85
CA GLN A 164 -2.14 4.28 16.25
C GLN A 164 -3.34 4.48 17.18
N TYR A 165 -3.45 3.64 18.21
CA TYR A 165 -4.44 3.77 19.26
C TYR A 165 -3.89 4.52 20.49
N SER A 166 -2.65 4.20 20.87
CA SER A 166 -1.90 4.84 21.96
C SER A 166 -0.40 4.58 21.77
N SER A 167 0.43 5.15 22.64
CA SER A 167 1.87 4.83 22.65
C SER A 167 2.16 3.32 22.83
N ASN A 168 1.25 2.57 23.46
CA ASN A 168 1.41 1.12 23.67
C ASN A 168 0.68 0.25 22.64
N GLY A 169 -0.26 0.80 21.87
CA GLY A 169 -1.16 -0.01 21.04
C GLY A 169 -1.54 0.62 19.71
N ALA A 170 -1.89 -0.20 18.75
CA ALA A 170 -2.44 0.19 17.46
C ALA A 170 -3.81 -0.44 17.24
N TRP A 171 -4.60 0.13 16.33
CA TRP A 171 -5.90 -0.45 16.01
C TRP A 171 -5.76 -1.70 15.14
N GLY A 172 -6.51 -2.74 15.49
CA GLY A 172 -6.74 -3.89 14.63
C GLY A 172 -8.21 -4.08 14.27
N GLN A 173 -8.46 -4.79 13.17
CA GLN A 173 -9.78 -5.25 12.72
C GLN A 173 -9.84 -6.78 12.78
N GLY A 174 -10.82 -7.33 13.51
CA GLY A 174 -11.15 -8.75 13.47
C GLY A 174 -12.14 -9.05 12.33
N PHE A 175 -11.83 -10.05 11.51
CA PHE A 175 -12.68 -10.50 10.39
C PHE A 175 -13.52 -11.75 10.73
N ASP A 176 -13.47 -12.25 11.96
CA ASP A 176 -14.33 -13.33 12.46
C ASP A 176 -15.72 -12.83 12.89
N GLY A 177 -15.79 -11.61 13.43
CA GLY A 177 -17.02 -10.97 13.92
C GLY A 177 -17.07 -9.45 13.79
N GLY A 178 -16.07 -8.81 13.18
CA GLY A 178 -16.10 -7.38 12.84
C GLY A 178 -15.64 -6.42 13.92
N GLY A 179 -15.17 -6.93 15.06
CA GLY A 179 -14.69 -6.10 16.17
C GLY A 179 -13.44 -5.28 15.80
N GLN A 180 -13.36 -4.05 16.31
CA GLN A 180 -12.15 -3.23 16.25
C GLN A 180 -11.67 -2.92 17.67
N GLY A 181 -10.36 -2.97 17.89
CA GLY A 181 -9.78 -2.77 19.22
C GLY A 181 -8.32 -2.33 19.17
N GLY A 182 -7.87 -1.73 20.27
CA GLY A 182 -6.46 -1.45 20.50
C GLY A 182 -5.72 -2.73 20.89
N ILE A 183 -4.70 -3.10 20.13
CA ILE A 183 -3.85 -4.28 20.35
C ILE A 183 -2.43 -3.79 20.61
N ILE A 184 -1.70 -4.51 21.45
CA ILE A 184 -0.35 -4.14 21.83
C ILE A 184 0.57 -4.27 20.61
N LYS A 185 1.42 -3.26 20.36
CA LYS A 185 2.14 -3.13 19.08
C LYS A 185 3.14 -4.26 18.76
N PHE A 186 3.63 -4.98 19.77
CA PHE A 186 4.51 -6.15 19.60
C PHE A 186 3.73 -7.45 19.41
N THR A 187 2.39 -7.41 19.39
CA THR A 187 1.61 -8.59 19.01
C THR A 187 1.79 -8.85 17.52
N GLU A 188 2.01 -10.10 17.18
CA GLU A 188 2.07 -10.57 15.80
C GLU A 188 0.65 -10.74 15.25
N LEU A 189 0.26 -9.91 14.28
CA LEU A 189 -1.00 -10.03 13.55
C LEU A 189 -0.75 -10.08 12.04
N ARG A 190 -1.83 -10.28 11.28
CA ARG A 190 -1.78 -10.19 9.82
C ARG A 190 -1.80 -8.73 9.36
N ALA A 191 -1.33 -8.50 8.15
CA ALA A 191 -1.47 -7.23 7.46
C ALA A 191 -1.88 -7.45 6.01
N ARG A 192 -2.75 -6.59 5.49
CA ARG A 192 -3.21 -6.63 4.11
C ARG A 192 -3.01 -5.27 3.49
N ALA A 193 -2.29 -5.23 2.38
CA ALA A 193 -2.00 -3.98 1.70
C ALA A 193 -3.23 -3.47 0.93
N VAL A 194 -3.40 -2.16 0.90
CA VAL A 194 -4.44 -1.49 0.11
C VAL A 194 -3.83 -0.37 -0.74
N ARG A 195 -4.61 0.12 -1.70
CA ARG A 195 -4.29 1.28 -2.54
C ARG A 195 -5.50 2.17 -2.71
N ARG A 196 -5.23 3.45 -2.95
CA ARG A 196 -6.25 4.44 -3.30
C ARG A 196 -6.17 4.84 -4.76
N VAL A 197 -7.31 4.98 -5.40
CA VAL A 197 -7.46 5.52 -6.76
C VAL A 197 -8.48 6.64 -6.72
N PHE A 198 -8.16 7.80 -7.28
CA PHE A 198 -9.08 8.94 -7.35
C PHE A 198 -9.75 8.98 -8.72
N ASP A 199 -11.02 9.40 -8.75
CA ASP A 199 -11.69 9.77 -9.99
C ASP A 199 -10.93 10.92 -10.67
N HIS A 200 -10.95 10.92 -12.01
CA HIS A 200 -10.32 11.94 -12.85
C HIS A 200 -11.32 12.99 -13.33
#